data_AF-A0A087SND1-F1
#
_entry.id   AF-A0A087SND1-F1
#
_cell.length_a   1.000
_cell.length_b   1.000
_cell.length_c   1.000
_cell.angle_alpha   90.00
_cell.angle_beta   90.00
_cell.angle_gamma   90.00
#
_symmetry.space_group_name_H-M   'P 1'
#
loop_
_entity.id
_entity.type
_entity.pdbx_description
1 polymer ?
#
loop_
_entity_poly.entity_id
_entity_poly.type
_entity_poly.pdbx_seq_one_letter_code
_entity_poly.pdbx_strand_id
1 'polypeptide(L)'
;MELARDAMTAQGYDVLGGYLSPVSDAYWKEGLAPAAHRVAMAQAAAASSDFVMVDAWEAAQPHYTRTLVELQRVQAELGRAFSTEERGGAGVLASSAGPAPSPRAVLVCGADVLETMADPSLWRQDLLDALLSQHGVVCVTRGGARALSLLETPGTLLHQHAGRVSIVQEPVPTDISSSLVRKELEQGRSVRYLVPDDALTHIYTHIDRSLDEPDIMSSSLVWELVKKNNAFLKKNINGIVVSTEPGNLMNKHSYKYSGLANFGKTMDVSADESGLLISTSSKKRAGNLRSFAVKSHARKATKSAVATAGAIRPDLKDAARAKASALAWSLRVKKAAAKTSA
;
A
#
# COMPACT_ATOMS: atom_id res chain seq x y z
N MET A 1 13.46 20.30 -7.88
CA MET A 1 12.57 20.96 -8.86
C MET A 1 12.87 22.45 -8.93
N GLU A 2 12.82 23.20 -7.83
CA GLU A 2 13.15 24.65 -7.79
C GLU A 2 14.48 24.99 -8.47
N LEU A 3 15.58 24.35 -8.06
CA LEU A 3 16.91 24.57 -8.66
C LEU A 3 16.96 24.30 -10.16
N ALA A 4 16.22 23.29 -10.63
CA ALA A 4 16.13 22.98 -12.05
C ALA A 4 15.35 24.07 -12.81
N ARG A 5 14.24 24.56 -12.23
CA ARG A 5 13.45 25.66 -12.80
C ARG A 5 14.31 26.92 -12.94
N ASP A 6 15.00 27.32 -11.88
CA ASP A 6 15.81 28.54 -11.86
C ASP A 6 16.96 28.44 -12.88
N ALA A 7 17.64 27.29 -12.95
CA ALA A 7 18.71 27.06 -13.91
C ALA A 7 18.22 27.11 -15.37
N MET A 8 17.05 26.52 -15.68
CA MET A 8 16.49 26.55 -17.03
C MET A 8 16.01 27.95 -17.41
N THR A 9 15.40 28.68 -16.46
CA THR A 9 14.99 30.07 -16.65
C THR A 9 16.21 30.97 -16.93
N ALA A 10 17.31 30.77 -16.20
CA ALA A 10 18.56 31.48 -16.43
C ALA A 10 19.20 31.18 -17.81
N GLN A 11 18.93 30.00 -18.38
CA GLN A 11 19.33 29.64 -19.75
C GLN A 11 18.37 30.20 -20.83
N GLY A 12 17.31 30.91 -20.44
CA GLY A 12 16.35 31.52 -21.36
C GLY A 12 15.16 30.62 -21.73
N TYR A 13 14.91 29.53 -21.00
CA TYR A 13 13.72 28.70 -21.18
C TYR A 13 12.56 29.18 -20.30
N ASP A 14 11.35 29.19 -20.86
CA ASP A 14 10.13 29.37 -20.10
C ASP A 14 9.70 28.03 -19.47
N VAL A 15 9.84 27.91 -18.14
CA VAL A 15 9.46 26.70 -17.41
C VAL A 15 7.99 26.75 -17.05
N LEU A 16 7.19 25.96 -17.76
CA LEU A 16 5.73 25.95 -17.64
C LEU A 16 5.20 25.25 -16.37
N GLY A 17 5.97 24.32 -15.80
CA GLY A 17 5.57 23.54 -14.64
C GLY A 17 6.50 22.37 -14.37
N GLY A 18 6.27 21.66 -13.27
CA GLY A 18 7.02 20.49 -12.86
C GLY A 18 6.09 19.37 -12.37
N TYR A 19 6.38 18.13 -12.78
CA TYR A 19 5.57 16.98 -12.40
C TYR A 19 6.39 16.02 -11.55
N LEU A 20 5.83 15.61 -10.42
CA LEU A 20 6.27 14.43 -9.68
C LEU A 20 5.45 13.24 -10.18
N SER A 21 6.11 12.22 -10.72
CA SER A 21 5.50 10.94 -11.10
C SER A 21 5.97 9.84 -10.16
N PRO A 22 5.16 9.45 -9.14
CA PRO A 22 5.50 8.31 -8.30
C PRO A 22 5.44 7.01 -9.09
N VAL A 23 6.49 6.19 -8.97
CA VAL A 23 6.60 4.88 -9.66
C VAL A 23 5.44 3.93 -9.33
N SER A 24 5.08 3.00 -10.23
CA SER A 24 4.14 1.91 -9.93
C SER A 24 4.67 0.96 -8.82
N ASP A 25 3.75 0.34 -8.08
CA ASP A 25 4.09 -0.75 -7.13
C ASP A 25 4.68 -1.98 -7.85
N ALA A 26 4.48 -2.11 -9.16
CA ALA A 26 5.10 -3.13 -9.98
C ALA A 26 6.63 -2.97 -10.14
N TYR A 27 7.23 -1.91 -9.59
CA TYR A 27 8.69 -1.74 -9.54
C TYR A 27 9.38 -2.72 -8.57
N TRP A 28 8.64 -3.26 -7.60
CA TRP A 28 9.10 -4.31 -6.68
C TRP A 28 10.40 -3.98 -5.91
N LYS A 29 10.70 -2.69 -5.72
CA LYS A 29 11.80 -2.27 -4.85
C LYS A 29 11.48 -2.62 -3.40
N GLU A 30 12.46 -3.21 -2.72
CA GLU A 30 12.35 -3.54 -1.30
C GLU A 30 12.07 -2.28 -0.46
N GLY A 31 11.11 -2.38 0.46
CA GLY A 31 10.68 -1.26 1.30
C GLY A 31 9.90 -0.16 0.58
N LEU A 32 9.43 -0.41 -0.65
CA LEU A 32 8.57 0.53 -1.38
C LEU A 32 7.16 0.54 -0.76
N ALA A 33 6.75 1.69 -0.21
CA ALA A 33 5.39 1.89 0.28
C ALA A 33 4.37 1.83 -0.88
N PRO A 34 3.11 1.41 -0.62
CA PRO A 34 2.06 1.39 -1.64
C PRO A 34 1.92 2.72 -2.40
N ALA A 35 1.68 2.63 -3.70
CA ALA A 35 1.64 3.78 -4.62
C ALA A 35 0.64 4.83 -4.16
N ALA A 36 -0.53 4.39 -3.66
CA ALA A 36 -1.56 5.28 -3.11
C ALA A 36 -1.02 6.19 -1.99
N HIS A 37 -0.20 5.66 -1.08
CA HIS A 37 0.40 6.46 -0.01
C HIS A 37 1.48 7.41 -0.55
N ARG A 38 2.30 6.96 -1.51
CA ARG A 38 3.33 7.81 -2.12
C ARG A 38 2.73 8.96 -2.91
N VAL A 39 1.67 8.72 -3.67
CA VAL A 39 0.91 9.75 -4.38
C VAL A 39 0.30 10.75 -3.39
N ALA A 40 -0.36 10.27 -2.33
CA ALA A 40 -0.96 11.15 -1.33
C ALA A 40 0.10 12.02 -0.61
N MET A 41 1.24 11.45 -0.23
CA MET A 41 2.34 12.21 0.37
C MET A 41 2.92 13.24 -0.60
N ALA A 42 3.11 12.88 -1.88
CA ALA A 42 3.60 13.81 -2.89
C ALA A 42 2.60 14.96 -3.12
N GLN A 43 1.30 14.68 -3.17
CA GLN A 43 0.25 15.68 -3.34
C GLN A 43 0.22 16.64 -2.14
N ALA A 44 0.30 16.10 -0.92
CA ALA A 44 0.41 16.91 0.29
C ALA A 44 1.67 17.79 0.28
N ALA A 45 2.81 17.24 -0.12
CA ALA A 45 4.07 17.99 -0.23
C ALA A 45 4.04 19.10 -1.29
N ALA A 46 3.31 18.90 -2.38
CA ALA A 46 3.19 19.85 -3.48
C ALA A 46 2.02 20.85 -3.31
N ALA A 47 1.17 20.68 -2.29
CA ALA A 47 -0.07 21.45 -2.15
C ALA A 47 0.11 22.97 -2.08
N SER A 48 1.25 23.43 -1.52
CA SER A 48 1.59 24.85 -1.43
C SER A 48 2.38 25.37 -2.65
N SER A 49 2.69 24.51 -3.63
CA SER A 49 3.44 24.89 -4.82
C SER A 49 2.49 25.36 -5.92
N ASP A 50 2.87 26.44 -6.60
CA ASP A 50 2.18 26.96 -7.78
C ASP A 50 2.66 26.33 -9.09
N PHE A 51 3.81 25.64 -9.08
CA PHE A 51 4.41 25.05 -10.28
C PHE A 51 4.62 23.53 -10.22
N VAL A 52 4.78 22.94 -9.01
CA VAL A 52 4.93 21.50 -8.86
C VAL A 52 3.57 20.85 -8.71
N MET A 53 3.29 19.87 -9.56
CA MET A 53 2.11 19.03 -9.49
C MET A 53 2.50 17.55 -9.42
N VAL A 54 1.52 16.70 -9.11
CA VAL A 54 1.71 15.24 -9.01
C VAL A 54 0.87 14.55 -10.05
N ASP A 55 1.52 13.74 -10.88
CA ASP A 55 0.84 12.87 -11.82
C ASP A 55 0.82 11.43 -11.28
N ALA A 56 -0.38 10.88 -11.09
CA ALA A 56 -0.57 9.54 -10.57
C ALA A 56 -0.66 8.47 -11.69
N TRP A 57 -0.51 8.85 -12.96
CA TRP A 57 -0.68 7.94 -14.08
C TRP A 57 0.29 6.76 -14.03
N GLU A 58 1.58 6.99 -13.76
CA GLU A 58 2.58 5.92 -13.65
C GLU A 58 2.26 4.99 -12.47
N ALA A 59 1.94 5.59 -11.32
CA ALA A 59 1.53 4.89 -10.11
C ALA A 59 0.31 3.97 -10.31
N ALA A 60 -0.60 4.35 -11.22
CA ALA A 60 -1.81 3.60 -11.53
C ALA A 60 -1.58 2.44 -12.51
N GLN A 61 -0.40 2.32 -13.13
CA GLN A 61 -0.15 1.26 -14.09
C GLN A 61 -0.01 -0.11 -13.41
N PRO A 62 -0.61 -1.19 -13.97
CA PRO A 62 -0.53 -2.54 -13.42
C PRO A 62 0.85 -3.20 -13.59
N HIS A 63 1.72 -2.62 -14.42
CA HIS A 63 3.05 -3.11 -14.73
C HIS A 63 4.08 -2.00 -14.57
N TYR A 64 5.35 -2.38 -14.43
CA TYR A 64 6.44 -1.41 -14.39
C TYR A 64 6.52 -0.65 -15.73
N THR A 65 6.56 0.68 -15.61
CA THR A 65 6.65 1.59 -16.75
C THR A 65 8.07 2.12 -16.87
N ARG A 66 8.62 2.12 -18.08
CA ARG A 66 9.94 2.74 -18.31
C ARG A 66 9.79 4.25 -18.33
N THR A 67 10.77 4.96 -17.78
CA THR A 67 10.80 6.44 -17.73
C THR A 67 10.55 7.09 -19.09
N LEU A 68 11.08 6.54 -20.19
CA LEU A 68 10.84 7.07 -21.53
C LEU A 68 9.34 7.06 -21.91
N VAL A 69 8.59 6.02 -21.52
CA VAL A 69 7.15 5.91 -21.84
C VAL A 69 6.38 7.03 -21.14
N GLU A 70 6.74 7.34 -19.89
CA GLU A 70 6.14 8.43 -19.13
C GLU A 70 6.46 9.79 -19.76
N LEU A 71 7.72 10.04 -20.13
CA LEU A 71 8.11 11.28 -20.82
C LEU A 71 7.40 11.45 -22.17
N GLN A 72 7.27 10.38 -22.95
CA GLN A 72 6.55 10.40 -24.23
C GLN A 72 5.07 10.68 -24.05
N ARG A 73 4.44 10.14 -23.00
CA ARG A 73 3.03 10.44 -22.67
C ARG A 73 2.86 11.90 -22.32
N VAL A 74 3.66 12.43 -21.38
CA VAL A 74 3.61 13.85 -20.98
C VAL A 74 3.87 14.75 -22.20
N GLN A 75 4.85 14.42 -23.03
CA GLN A 75 5.15 15.16 -24.26
C GLN A 75 3.96 15.17 -25.23
N ALA A 76 3.24 14.06 -25.38
CA ALA A 76 2.06 13.97 -26.23
C ALA A 76 0.88 14.78 -25.67
N GLU A 77 0.69 14.78 -24.35
CA GLU A 77 -0.35 15.59 -23.69
C GLU A 77 -0.06 17.09 -23.81
N LEU A 78 1.19 17.51 -23.58
CA LEU A 78 1.64 18.88 -23.86
C LEU A 78 1.44 19.24 -25.33
N GLY A 79 1.81 18.35 -26.25
CA GLY A 79 1.60 18.55 -27.68
C GLY A 79 0.13 18.78 -28.02
N ARG A 80 -0.80 18.01 -27.42
CA ARG A 80 -2.25 18.22 -27.60
C ARG A 80 -2.70 19.56 -27.05
N ALA A 81 -2.37 19.87 -25.80
CA ALA A 81 -2.78 21.10 -25.13
C ALA A 81 -2.31 22.36 -25.87
N PHE A 82 -1.11 22.33 -26.46
CA PHE A 82 -0.53 23.44 -27.20
C PHE A 82 -0.86 23.44 -28.71
N SER A 83 -1.39 22.33 -29.26
CA SER A 83 -1.90 22.27 -30.65
C SER A 83 -3.37 22.65 -30.73
N THR A 84 -4.16 22.39 -29.69
CA THR A 84 -5.56 22.83 -29.61
C THR A 84 -5.62 24.25 -29.11
N GLU A 85 -5.74 25.17 -30.05
CA GLU A 85 -6.32 26.48 -29.79
C GLU A 85 -7.74 26.35 -29.20
N GLU A 86 -7.84 26.37 -27.87
CA GLU A 86 -8.80 27.30 -27.26
C GLU A 86 -8.33 28.73 -27.55
N ARG A 87 -8.50 29.19 -28.80
CA ARG A 87 -8.55 30.63 -29.14
C ARG A 87 -9.87 31.20 -28.64
N GLY A 88 -10.09 31.15 -27.32
CA GLY A 88 -11.33 31.55 -26.67
C GLY A 88 -11.17 32.46 -25.44
N GLY A 89 -9.95 32.74 -24.96
CA GLY A 89 -9.79 33.56 -23.75
C GLY A 89 -8.41 34.20 -23.62
N ALA A 90 -8.36 35.52 -23.81
CA ALA A 90 -7.37 36.47 -23.30
C ALA A 90 -5.87 36.14 -23.49
N GLY A 91 -5.35 36.55 -24.64
CA GLY A 91 -4.10 37.30 -24.81
C GLY A 91 -2.84 36.83 -24.07
N VAL A 92 -1.84 36.38 -24.85
CA VAL A 92 -0.46 36.92 -24.90
C VAL A 92 0.32 36.11 -25.97
N LEU A 93 0.95 36.82 -26.92
CA LEU A 93 1.92 36.35 -27.94
C LEU A 93 1.43 35.66 -29.23
N ALA A 94 0.34 36.13 -29.83
CA ALA A 94 0.16 35.99 -31.28
C ALA A 94 0.85 37.15 -32.03
N SER A 95 2.18 37.26 -31.91
CA SER A 95 2.95 38.25 -32.70
C SER A 95 4.43 37.86 -32.84
N SER A 96 4.71 36.82 -33.62
CA SER A 96 5.97 36.71 -34.38
C SER A 96 5.83 35.64 -35.46
N ALA A 97 6.23 35.96 -36.69
CA ALA A 97 6.21 35.10 -37.87
C ALA A 97 7.23 33.94 -37.77
N GLY A 98 6.98 32.99 -36.87
CA GLY A 98 7.76 31.77 -36.69
C GLY A 98 6.87 30.59 -36.29
N PRO A 99 7.36 29.34 -36.38
CA PRO A 99 6.64 28.18 -35.88
C PRO A 99 6.30 28.37 -34.41
N ALA A 100 5.08 28.01 -34.01
CA ALA A 100 4.65 28.11 -32.62
C ALA A 100 5.62 27.35 -31.71
N PRO A 101 6.04 27.93 -30.57
CA PRO A 101 6.95 27.26 -29.65
C PRO A 101 6.30 25.96 -29.15
N SER A 102 6.94 24.83 -29.40
CA SER A 102 6.47 23.53 -28.93
C SER A 102 7.08 23.24 -27.56
N PRO A 103 6.26 22.98 -26.52
CA PRO A 103 6.77 22.64 -25.20
C PRO A 103 7.51 21.30 -25.25
N ARG A 104 8.51 21.14 -24.39
CA ARG A 104 9.29 19.90 -24.26
C ARG A 104 9.23 19.37 -22.84
N ALA A 105 8.91 18.08 -22.70
CA ALA A 105 9.11 17.36 -21.44
C ALA A 105 10.59 17.01 -21.28
N VAL A 106 11.15 17.29 -20.10
CA VAL A 106 12.56 17.03 -19.75
C VAL A 106 12.60 16.26 -18.45
N LEU A 107 13.50 15.29 -18.33
CA LEU A 107 13.68 14.52 -17.10
C LEU A 107 14.50 15.33 -16.09
N VAL A 108 13.96 15.54 -14.89
CA VAL A 108 14.72 16.11 -13.76
C VAL A 108 15.15 14.97 -12.84
N CYS A 109 16.43 14.86 -12.54
CA CYS A 109 16.96 13.80 -11.68
C CYS A 109 18.16 14.24 -10.83
N GLY A 110 18.58 13.38 -9.91
CA GLY A 110 19.82 13.54 -9.16
C GLY A 110 21.02 12.93 -9.90
N ALA A 111 22.23 13.21 -9.39
CA ALA A 111 23.46 12.61 -9.91
C ALA A 111 23.47 11.07 -9.81
N ASP A 112 22.81 10.50 -8.83
CA ASP A 112 22.66 9.06 -8.65
C ASP A 112 21.99 8.41 -9.87
N VAL A 113 20.90 9.00 -10.37
CA VAL A 113 20.21 8.53 -11.58
C VAL A 113 21.08 8.74 -12.82
N LEU A 114 21.74 9.90 -12.94
CA LEU A 114 22.63 10.17 -14.08
C LEU A 114 23.82 9.19 -14.13
N GLU A 115 24.40 8.84 -12.98
CA GLU A 115 25.44 7.83 -12.87
C GLU A 115 24.94 6.46 -13.36
N THR A 116 23.70 6.08 -13.05
CA THR A 116 23.14 4.82 -13.57
C THR A 116 22.99 4.83 -15.09
N MET A 117 22.75 5.99 -15.72
CA MET A 117 22.64 6.11 -17.19
C MET A 117 24.00 5.87 -17.89
N ALA A 118 25.10 6.06 -17.18
CA ALA A 118 26.44 5.74 -17.69
C ALA A 118 26.72 4.23 -17.72
N ASP A 119 25.93 3.42 -17.02
CA ASP A 119 26.05 1.95 -16.99
C ASP A 119 25.16 1.29 -18.06
N PRO A 120 25.75 0.67 -19.10
CA PRO A 120 24.99 0.04 -20.17
C PRO A 120 24.14 -1.17 -19.74
N SER A 121 24.40 -1.74 -18.55
CA SER A 121 23.65 -2.87 -18.03
C SER A 121 22.33 -2.47 -17.37
N LEU A 122 22.21 -1.21 -16.93
CA LEU A 122 21.04 -0.69 -16.22
C LEU A 122 20.01 -0.06 -17.17
N TRP A 123 20.47 0.48 -18.30
CA TRP A 123 19.60 1.15 -19.27
C TRP A 123 19.67 0.48 -20.65
N ARG A 124 18.50 0.16 -21.22
CA ARG A 124 18.41 -0.30 -22.60
C ARG A 124 18.88 0.85 -23.51
N GLN A 125 19.97 0.62 -24.24
CA GLN A 125 20.72 1.70 -24.89
C GLN A 125 19.90 2.48 -25.92
N ASP A 126 19.08 1.80 -26.71
CA ASP A 126 18.17 2.43 -27.67
C ASP A 126 17.09 3.30 -27.01
N LEU A 127 16.62 2.93 -25.82
CA LEU A 127 15.66 3.73 -25.06
C LEU A 127 16.33 4.92 -24.39
N LEU A 128 17.56 4.76 -23.90
CA LEU A 128 18.33 5.86 -23.34
C LEU A 128 18.69 6.88 -24.43
N ASP A 129 19.10 6.43 -25.61
CA ASP A 129 19.36 7.27 -26.78
C ASP A 129 18.11 8.06 -27.19
N ALA A 130 16.94 7.42 -27.25
CA ALA A 130 15.67 8.09 -27.50
C ALA A 130 15.32 9.12 -26.41
N LEU A 131 15.53 8.79 -25.13
CA LEU A 131 15.28 9.71 -24.01
C LEU A 131 16.14 10.97 -24.10
N LEU A 132 17.45 10.81 -24.33
CA LEU A 132 18.38 11.93 -24.40
C LEU A 132 18.15 12.79 -25.65
N SER A 133 17.93 12.16 -26.80
CA SER A 133 17.71 12.88 -28.07
C SER A 133 16.37 13.61 -28.14
N GLN A 134 15.29 13.04 -27.60
CA GLN A 134 13.94 13.59 -27.70
C GLN A 134 13.60 14.55 -26.55
N HIS A 135 14.08 14.28 -25.34
CA HIS A 135 13.69 14.99 -24.12
C HIS A 135 14.87 15.74 -23.50
N GLY A 136 15.95 15.03 -23.18
CA GLY A 136 17.08 15.55 -22.41
C GLY A 136 16.88 15.43 -20.90
N VAL A 137 17.89 15.88 -20.16
CA VAL A 137 17.98 15.70 -18.70
C VAL A 137 18.45 16.98 -18.02
N VAL A 138 17.86 17.33 -16.88
CA VAL A 138 18.39 18.30 -15.92
C VAL A 138 18.78 17.56 -14.65
N CYS A 139 20.09 17.43 -14.42
CA CYS A 139 20.65 16.73 -13.29
C CYS A 139 21.03 17.72 -12.19
N VAL A 140 20.35 17.65 -11.05
CA VAL A 140 20.69 18.42 -9.84
C VAL A 140 21.67 17.61 -9.00
N THR A 141 22.82 18.19 -8.64
CA THR A 141 23.88 17.46 -7.95
C THR A 141 24.50 18.26 -6.81
N ARG A 142 24.90 17.55 -5.75
CA ARG A 142 25.68 18.07 -4.64
C ARG A 142 27.16 18.26 -5.01
N GLY A 143 27.63 17.60 -6.07
CA GLY A 143 29.02 17.63 -6.53
C GLY A 143 29.13 17.62 -8.06
N GLY A 144 29.18 18.80 -8.66
CA GLY A 144 29.16 19.02 -10.11
C GLY A 144 30.28 18.34 -10.87
N ALA A 145 31.50 18.30 -10.32
CA ALA A 145 32.67 17.73 -11.00
C ALA A 145 32.47 16.26 -11.42
N ARG A 146 31.84 15.44 -10.57
CA ARG A 146 31.58 14.03 -10.88
C ARG A 146 30.52 13.88 -11.96
N ALA A 147 29.42 14.63 -11.87
CA ALA A 147 28.36 14.60 -12.88
C ALA A 147 28.85 15.12 -14.25
N LEU A 148 29.70 16.17 -14.26
CA LEU A 148 30.33 16.68 -15.47
C LEU A 148 31.27 15.65 -16.12
N SER A 149 32.05 14.93 -15.31
CA SER A 149 32.96 13.89 -15.84
C SER A 149 32.25 12.77 -16.60
N LEU A 150 30.97 12.50 -16.28
CA LEU A 150 30.15 11.54 -17.03
C LEU A 150 29.88 12.01 -18.46
N LEU A 151 29.71 13.33 -18.67
CA LEU A 151 29.49 13.92 -19.99
C LEU A 151 30.78 14.01 -20.81
N GLU A 152 31.94 14.02 -20.16
CA GLU A 152 33.24 14.06 -20.82
C GLU A 152 33.77 12.68 -21.22
N THR A 153 33.17 11.60 -20.69
CA THR A 153 33.63 10.23 -20.90
C THR A 153 33.29 9.72 -22.32
N PRO A 154 34.28 9.58 -23.23
CA PRO A 154 34.02 9.22 -24.62
C PRO A 154 33.39 7.84 -24.78
N GLY A 155 32.58 7.65 -25.82
CA GLY A 155 31.94 6.37 -26.12
C GLY A 155 30.65 6.09 -25.35
N THR A 156 30.24 6.98 -24.43
CA THR A 156 28.95 6.88 -23.74
C THR A 156 27.86 7.68 -24.47
N LEU A 157 26.59 7.28 -24.29
CA LEU A 157 25.45 8.06 -24.80
C LEU A 157 25.34 9.44 -24.14
N LEU A 158 25.75 9.55 -22.86
CA LEU A 158 25.81 10.82 -22.14
C LEU A 158 26.79 11.81 -22.79
N HIS A 159 27.94 11.31 -23.27
CA HIS A 159 28.89 12.13 -24.02
C HIS A 159 28.35 12.55 -25.39
N GLN A 160 27.73 11.62 -26.12
CA GLN A 160 27.15 11.90 -27.44
C GLN A 160 26.04 12.96 -27.37
N HIS A 161 25.24 12.93 -26.30
CA HIS A 161 24.14 13.87 -26.07
C HIS A 161 24.45 14.90 -24.98
N ALA A 162 25.71 15.27 -24.76
CA ALA A 162 26.09 16.19 -23.69
C ALA A 162 25.34 17.53 -23.77
N GLY A 163 25.08 18.04 -24.99
CA GLY A 163 24.28 19.26 -25.20
C GLY A 163 22.79 19.14 -24.85
N ARG A 164 22.31 17.94 -24.51
CA ARG A 164 20.94 17.67 -24.01
C ARG A 164 20.90 17.41 -22.50
N VAL A 165 22.03 17.51 -21.81
CA VAL A 165 22.13 17.32 -20.36
C VAL A 165 22.59 18.60 -19.70
N SER A 166 21.78 19.14 -18.78
CA SER A 166 22.16 20.29 -17.96
C SER A 166 22.51 19.85 -16.54
N ILE A 167 23.74 20.13 -16.10
CA ILE A 167 24.17 19.90 -14.72
C ILE A 167 23.91 21.15 -13.89
N VAL A 168 23.14 21.00 -12.82
CA VAL A 168 22.79 22.08 -11.89
C VAL A 168 23.41 21.77 -10.53
N GLN A 169 24.28 22.65 -10.06
CA GLN A 169 24.91 22.52 -8.75
C GLN A 169 23.93 22.96 -7.65
N GLU A 170 23.72 22.11 -6.64
CA GLU A 170 23.03 22.48 -5.42
C GLU A 170 23.97 23.37 -4.57
N PRO A 171 23.60 24.64 -4.30
CA PRO A 171 24.46 25.56 -3.57
C PRO A 171 24.57 25.22 -2.08
N VAL A 172 23.49 24.67 -1.51
CA VAL A 172 23.41 24.27 -0.10
C VAL A 172 23.02 22.79 -0.07
N PRO A 173 24.01 21.86 -0.04
CA PRO A 173 23.72 20.44 -0.11
C PRO A 173 22.86 19.97 1.06
N THR A 174 21.64 19.50 0.76
CA THR A 174 20.76 18.88 1.76
C THR A 174 20.89 17.36 1.68
N ASP A 175 21.48 16.72 2.69
CA ASP A 175 21.64 15.26 2.74
C ASP A 175 20.42 14.53 3.34
N ILE A 176 19.24 14.83 2.79
CA ILE A 176 17.99 14.19 3.19
C ILE A 176 17.65 13.11 2.16
N SER A 177 17.65 11.83 2.58
CA SER A 177 17.27 10.70 1.73
C SER A 177 16.06 9.97 2.29
N SER A 178 15.20 9.41 1.41
CA SER A 178 14.05 8.63 1.86
C SER A 178 14.44 7.41 2.70
N SER A 179 15.62 6.83 2.47
CA SER A 179 16.14 5.72 3.27
C SER A 179 16.50 6.14 4.70
N LEU A 180 17.10 7.33 4.86
CA LEU A 180 17.36 7.89 6.18
C LEU A 180 16.03 8.20 6.89
N VAL A 181 15.09 8.87 6.22
CA VAL A 181 13.77 9.20 6.80
C VAL A 181 13.02 7.94 7.27
N ARG A 182 13.01 6.86 6.47
CA ARG A 182 12.41 5.58 6.90
C ARG A 182 13.09 4.99 8.12
N LYS A 183 14.44 4.97 8.15
CA LYS A 183 15.22 4.47 9.29
C LYS A 183 14.93 5.26 10.57
N GLU A 184 14.80 6.58 10.49
CA GLU A 184 14.47 7.42 11.65
C GLU A 184 13.06 7.15 12.16
N LEU A 185 12.09 7.00 11.25
CA LEU A 185 10.70 6.63 11.58
C LEU A 185 10.63 5.24 12.25
N GLU A 186 11.32 4.25 11.72
CA GLU A 186 11.40 2.89 12.30
C GLU A 186 11.97 2.88 13.72
N GLN A 187 12.83 3.86 14.03
CA GLN A 187 13.45 4.01 15.35
C GLN A 187 12.65 4.93 16.28
N GLY A 188 11.43 5.32 15.89
CA GLY A 188 10.54 6.17 16.67
C GLY A 188 11.07 7.59 16.87
N ARG A 189 12.01 8.05 16.03
CA ARG A 189 12.55 9.39 16.10
C ARG A 189 11.77 10.36 15.23
N SER A 190 11.81 11.63 15.61
CA SER A 190 11.13 12.68 14.85
C SER A 190 11.84 12.95 13.53
N VAL A 191 11.06 13.02 12.46
CA VAL A 191 11.51 13.46 11.12
C VAL A 191 10.88 14.81 10.72
N ARG A 192 10.35 15.55 11.70
CA ARG A 192 9.80 16.89 11.49
C ARG A 192 10.88 17.81 10.91
N TYR A 193 10.51 18.66 9.96
CA TYR A 193 11.41 19.54 9.20
C TYR A 193 12.37 18.82 8.21
N LEU A 194 12.36 17.48 8.14
CA LEU A 194 13.00 16.74 7.03
C LEU A 194 12.05 16.51 5.85
N VAL A 195 10.75 16.49 6.14
CA VAL A 195 9.67 16.35 5.17
C VAL A 195 8.59 17.42 5.45
N PRO A 196 7.81 17.84 4.45
CA PRO A 196 6.71 18.78 4.65
C PRO A 196 5.70 18.28 5.70
N ASP A 197 5.17 19.19 6.52
CA ASP A 197 4.27 18.87 7.63
C ASP A 197 2.97 18.17 7.16
N ASP A 198 2.46 18.53 5.98
CA ASP A 198 1.26 17.90 5.42
C ASP A 198 1.52 16.45 5.00
N ALA A 199 2.68 16.18 4.39
CA ALA A 199 3.12 14.83 4.08
C ALA A 199 3.40 14.02 5.37
N LEU A 200 3.97 14.67 6.39
CA LEU A 200 4.21 14.07 7.70
C LEU A 200 2.92 13.69 8.43
N THR A 201 1.89 14.53 8.32
CA THR A 201 0.54 14.23 8.83
C THR A 201 -0.02 12.98 8.18
N HIS A 202 0.16 12.82 6.86
CA HIS A 202 -0.24 11.60 6.16
C HIS A 202 0.52 10.36 6.66
N ILE A 203 1.84 10.48 6.86
CA ILE A 203 2.70 9.43 7.42
C ILE A 203 2.17 8.99 8.80
N TYR A 204 2.00 9.91 9.75
CA TYR A 204 1.56 9.52 11.09
C TYR A 204 0.12 9.00 11.13
N THR A 205 -0.78 9.48 10.26
CA THR A 205 -2.18 9.02 10.28
C THR A 205 -2.40 7.64 9.65
N HIS A 206 -1.53 7.21 8.73
CA HIS A 206 -1.71 5.98 7.94
C HIS A 206 -0.59 4.94 8.15
N ILE A 207 0.64 5.36 8.40
CA ILE A 207 1.78 4.46 8.66
C ILE A 207 1.81 4.06 10.14
N ASP A 208 1.51 4.96 11.08
CA ASP A 208 1.42 4.59 12.52
C ASP A 208 0.21 3.68 12.80
N ARG A 209 -0.89 3.86 12.05
CA ARG A 209 -2.00 2.90 12.05
C ARG A 209 -1.64 1.51 11.50
N SER A 210 -0.56 1.38 10.74
CA SER A 210 -0.05 0.07 10.32
C SER A 210 0.78 -0.62 11.40
N LEU A 211 1.24 0.13 12.41
CA LEU A 211 1.83 -0.41 13.64
C LEU A 211 0.75 -0.72 14.70
N ASP A 212 -0.39 -0.02 14.66
CA ASP A 212 -1.54 -0.23 15.56
C ASP A 212 -2.60 -1.22 15.04
N GLU A 213 -2.66 -1.53 13.75
CA GLU A 213 -3.38 -2.71 13.28
C GLU A 213 -2.55 -3.92 13.74
N PRO A 214 -3.03 -4.73 14.70
CA PRO A 214 -2.26 -5.88 15.13
C PRO A 214 -2.11 -6.77 13.91
N ASP A 215 -0.90 -6.87 13.38
CA ASP A 215 -0.52 -7.95 12.50
C ASP A 215 -0.85 -9.23 13.29
N ILE A 216 -1.99 -9.83 12.96
CA ILE A 216 -2.51 -10.97 13.69
C ILE A 216 -1.50 -12.07 13.46
N MET A 217 -0.62 -12.27 14.45
CA MET A 217 0.37 -13.34 14.49
C MET A 217 -0.22 -14.59 13.86
N SER A 218 0.52 -15.19 12.92
CA SER A 218 0.07 -16.36 12.17
C SER A 218 -0.61 -17.36 13.12
N SER A 219 -1.82 -17.81 12.77
CA SER A 219 -2.61 -18.71 13.63
C SER A 219 -1.84 -19.97 14.03
N SER A 220 -0.94 -20.44 13.15
CA SER A 220 -0.03 -21.56 13.40
C SER A 220 0.98 -21.24 14.51
N LEU A 221 1.57 -20.04 14.50
CA LEU A 221 2.50 -19.60 15.53
C LEU A 221 1.79 -19.43 16.88
N VAL A 222 0.60 -18.82 16.88
CA VAL A 222 -0.22 -18.68 18.09
C VAL A 222 -0.51 -20.06 18.68
N TRP A 223 -0.88 -21.04 17.85
CA TRP A 223 -1.10 -22.41 18.30
C TRP A 223 0.13 -23.04 18.95
N GLU A 224 1.29 -22.91 18.33
CA GLU A 224 2.55 -23.44 18.89
C GLU A 224 2.86 -22.88 20.28
N LEU A 225 2.54 -21.61 20.50
CA LEU A 225 2.70 -20.95 21.80
C LEU A 225 1.65 -21.41 22.82
N VAL A 226 0.37 -21.53 22.44
CA VAL A 226 -0.72 -21.79 23.39
C VAL A 226 -1.02 -23.27 23.63
N LYS A 227 -0.58 -24.19 22.76
CA LYS A 227 -0.97 -25.63 22.81
C LYS A 227 -0.53 -26.38 24.08
N LYS A 228 0.46 -25.88 24.82
CA LYS A 228 0.92 -26.53 26.07
C LYS A 228 0.43 -25.81 27.32
N ASN A 229 0.24 -24.49 27.25
CA ASN A 229 0.12 -23.60 28.40
C ASN A 229 -0.98 -22.54 28.19
N ASN A 230 -2.25 -22.96 28.19
CA ASN A 230 -3.38 -22.03 28.20
C ASN A 230 -4.35 -22.34 29.35
N ALA A 231 -5.02 -21.31 29.87
CA ALA A 231 -5.90 -21.41 31.04
C ALA A 231 -7.22 -22.19 30.77
N PHE A 232 -7.55 -22.41 29.51
CA PHE A 232 -8.78 -23.09 29.08
C PHE A 232 -8.62 -24.61 28.96
N LEU A 233 -7.39 -25.10 29.01
CA LEU A 233 -7.05 -26.52 28.99
C LEU A 233 -7.62 -27.23 30.22
N LYS A 234 -8.41 -28.27 29.97
CA LYS A 234 -8.91 -29.19 30.99
C LYS A 234 -8.31 -30.57 30.69
N LYS A 235 -7.31 -30.93 31.51
CA LYS A 235 -6.56 -32.19 31.38
C LYS A 235 -7.30 -33.32 32.10
N ASN A 236 -7.18 -34.55 31.58
CA ASN A 236 -7.51 -35.81 32.26
C ASN A 236 -9.00 -36.08 32.54
N ILE A 237 -9.91 -35.69 31.65
CA ILE A 237 -11.27 -36.25 31.66
C ILE A 237 -11.21 -37.56 30.85
N ASN A 238 -11.10 -38.70 31.53
CA ASN A 238 -11.07 -40.04 30.91
C ASN A 238 -10.01 -40.22 29.79
N GLY A 239 -8.82 -39.66 29.97
CA GLY A 239 -7.71 -39.74 29.00
C GLY A 239 -7.80 -38.78 27.80
N ILE A 240 -8.82 -37.93 27.73
CA ILE A 240 -9.00 -36.94 26.65
C ILE A 240 -8.66 -35.53 27.17
N VAL A 241 -7.90 -34.78 26.36
CA VAL A 241 -7.61 -33.35 26.60
C VAL A 241 -8.69 -32.51 25.92
N VAL A 242 -9.47 -31.79 26.71
CA VAL A 242 -10.53 -30.89 26.24
C VAL A 242 -10.16 -29.44 26.52
N SER A 243 -10.76 -28.52 25.76
CA SER A 243 -10.52 -27.08 25.90
C SER A 243 -11.85 -26.34 26.00
N THR A 244 -11.90 -25.37 26.92
CA THR A 244 -13.06 -24.50 27.18
C THR A 244 -12.92 -23.13 26.52
N GLU A 245 -12.05 -23.02 25.51
CA GLU A 245 -11.79 -21.79 24.78
C GLU A 245 -13.07 -21.21 24.14
N PRO A 246 -13.31 -19.90 24.26
CA PRO A 246 -14.38 -19.23 23.53
C PRO A 246 -14.21 -19.42 22.02
N GLY A 247 -15.28 -19.80 21.30
CA GLY A 247 -15.21 -20.06 19.86
C GLY A 247 -14.66 -21.44 19.49
N ASN A 248 -14.46 -22.33 20.47
CA ASN A 248 -14.14 -23.73 20.22
C ASN A 248 -15.40 -24.56 19.99
N LEU A 249 -15.74 -24.72 18.71
CA LEU A 249 -16.97 -25.42 18.33
C LEU A 249 -17.07 -26.84 18.91
N MET A 250 -15.99 -27.59 19.08
CA MET A 250 -16.06 -28.99 19.52
C MET A 250 -15.56 -29.22 20.95
N ASN A 251 -15.17 -28.17 21.67
CA ASN A 251 -14.48 -28.25 22.98
C ASN A 251 -13.24 -29.17 22.97
N LYS A 252 -12.63 -29.35 21.79
CA LYS A 252 -11.46 -30.22 21.60
C LYS A 252 -10.20 -29.37 21.62
N HIS A 253 -9.17 -29.81 22.34
CA HIS A 253 -7.86 -29.16 22.28
C HIS A 253 -7.14 -29.56 20.98
N SER A 254 -7.38 -28.81 19.91
CA SER A 254 -6.79 -29.03 18.59
C SER A 254 -6.71 -27.71 17.83
N TYR A 255 -5.67 -27.55 17.02
CA TYR A 255 -5.48 -26.38 16.17
C TYR A 255 -6.74 -26.05 15.35
N LYS A 256 -7.42 -27.06 14.80
CA LYS A 256 -8.60 -26.87 13.95
C LYS A 256 -9.72 -26.10 14.66
N TYR A 257 -9.93 -26.38 15.95
CA TYR A 257 -11.04 -25.84 16.73
C TYR A 257 -10.59 -24.81 17.78
N SER A 258 -9.30 -24.49 17.87
CA SER A 258 -8.83 -23.52 18.85
C SER A 258 -9.38 -22.12 18.53
N GLY A 259 -10.04 -21.55 19.54
CA GLY A 259 -10.58 -20.21 19.51
C GLY A 259 -9.49 -19.14 19.62
N LEU A 260 -8.41 -19.47 20.35
CA LEU A 260 -7.25 -18.63 20.55
C LEU A 260 -6.40 -18.51 19.28
N ALA A 261 -6.12 -19.65 18.62
CA ALA A 261 -5.29 -19.66 17.43
C ALA A 261 -6.00 -19.11 16.18
N ASN A 262 -7.29 -19.40 16.01
CA ASN A 262 -8.05 -18.99 14.83
C ASN A 262 -8.88 -17.72 15.05
N PHE A 263 -8.33 -16.76 15.80
CA PHE A 263 -9.02 -15.54 16.19
C PHE A 263 -9.63 -14.80 14.98
N GLY A 264 -10.87 -14.32 15.13
CA GLY A 264 -11.63 -13.64 14.08
C GLY A 264 -12.19 -14.56 12.97
N LYS A 265 -11.95 -15.87 13.03
CA LYS A 265 -12.50 -16.90 12.13
C LYS A 265 -13.05 -18.09 12.92
N THR A 266 -13.62 -17.85 14.10
CA THR A 266 -14.16 -18.89 14.99
C THR A 266 -15.66 -18.74 15.19
N MET A 267 -16.28 -19.85 15.57
CA MET A 267 -17.70 -19.91 15.87
C MET A 267 -17.97 -20.88 17.03
N ASP A 268 -19.06 -20.62 17.74
CA ASP A 268 -19.60 -21.55 18.73
C ASP A 268 -21.13 -21.63 18.61
N VAL A 269 -21.68 -22.74 19.09
CA VAL A 269 -23.12 -22.97 19.19
C VAL A 269 -23.42 -23.39 20.62
N SER A 270 -24.23 -22.60 21.32
CA SER A 270 -24.71 -22.91 22.67
C SER A 270 -26.24 -22.95 22.69
N ALA A 271 -26.80 -23.48 23.77
CA ALA A 271 -28.24 -23.59 23.98
C ALA A 271 -28.64 -22.74 25.19
N ASP A 272 -29.74 -22.01 25.03
CA ASP A 272 -30.37 -21.20 26.07
C ASP A 272 -31.85 -21.62 26.21
N GLU A 273 -32.55 -21.11 27.23
CA GLU A 273 -33.96 -21.45 27.53
C GLU A 273 -34.90 -21.20 26.34
N SER A 274 -34.58 -20.20 25.52
CA SER A 274 -35.37 -19.76 24.38
C SER A 274 -34.98 -20.37 23.02
N GLY A 275 -33.83 -21.06 22.91
CA GLY A 275 -33.37 -21.62 21.63
C GLY A 275 -31.86 -21.84 21.52
N LEU A 276 -31.35 -21.92 20.29
CA LEU A 276 -29.92 -22.04 20.00
C LEU A 276 -29.30 -20.66 19.80
N LEU A 277 -28.16 -20.43 20.43
CA LEU A 277 -27.35 -19.23 20.29
C LEU A 277 -26.13 -19.56 19.42
N ILE A 278 -25.94 -18.78 18.34
CA ILE A 278 -24.75 -18.91 17.49
C ILE A 278 -23.85 -17.72 17.80
N SER A 279 -22.60 -18.00 18.12
CA SER A 279 -21.60 -16.98 18.43
C SER A 279 -20.48 -16.99 17.41
N THR A 280 -20.04 -15.83 16.94
CA THR A 280 -18.96 -15.69 15.94
C THR A 280 -17.94 -14.64 16.38
N SER A 281 -16.66 -14.86 16.10
CA SER A 281 -15.61 -13.87 16.38
C SER A 281 -15.45 -12.89 15.23
N SER A 282 -15.02 -11.66 15.54
CA SER A 282 -14.75 -10.61 14.55
C SER A 282 -13.31 -10.15 14.67
N LYS A 283 -12.65 -9.88 13.53
CA LYS A 283 -11.29 -9.32 13.49
C LYS A 283 -11.18 -7.93 14.12
N LYS A 284 -12.27 -7.15 14.17
CA LYS A 284 -12.25 -5.72 14.57
C LYS A 284 -12.24 -5.48 16.09
N ARG A 285 -12.41 -6.50 16.93
CA ARG A 285 -12.45 -6.32 18.40
C ARG A 285 -11.78 -7.51 19.08
N ALA A 286 -10.63 -7.24 19.71
CA ALA A 286 -9.89 -8.19 20.52
C ALA A 286 -10.80 -8.95 21.51
N GLY A 287 -11.03 -10.24 21.26
CA GLY A 287 -11.57 -11.18 22.25
C GLY A 287 -13.10 -11.36 22.34
N ASN A 288 -13.94 -10.45 21.85
CA ASN A 288 -15.39 -10.57 22.07
C ASN A 288 -16.13 -11.30 20.93
N LEU A 289 -16.79 -12.41 21.27
CA LEU A 289 -17.73 -13.11 20.40
C LEU A 289 -19.02 -12.32 20.28
N ARG A 290 -19.51 -12.15 19.05
CA ARG A 290 -20.87 -11.66 18.79
C ARG A 290 -21.81 -12.85 18.78
N SER A 291 -22.76 -12.87 19.69
CA SER A 291 -23.82 -13.87 19.74
C SER A 291 -25.10 -13.34 19.09
N PHE A 292 -25.75 -14.19 18.30
CA PHE A 292 -27.10 -13.94 17.80
C PHE A 292 -27.98 -15.15 18.08
N ALA A 293 -29.13 -14.90 18.69
CA ALA A 293 -30.08 -15.93 19.08
C ALA A 293 -30.93 -16.35 17.87
N VAL A 294 -30.92 -17.63 17.55
CA VAL A 294 -31.80 -18.20 16.52
C VAL A 294 -33.01 -18.81 17.21
N LYS A 295 -34.05 -17.99 17.40
CA LYS A 295 -35.37 -18.42 17.87
C LYS A 295 -36.12 -19.11 16.72
N SER A 296 -35.81 -20.38 16.44
CA SER A 296 -36.54 -21.13 15.41
C SER A 296 -36.55 -22.65 15.66
N HIS A 297 -37.45 -23.37 14.97
CA HIS A 297 -37.49 -24.83 14.97
C HIS A 297 -36.11 -25.44 14.70
N ALA A 298 -35.80 -26.55 15.37
CA ALA A 298 -34.50 -27.24 15.36
C ALA A 298 -33.83 -27.32 13.98
N ARG A 299 -34.59 -27.67 12.93
CA ARG A 299 -34.09 -27.78 11.55
C ARG A 299 -33.60 -26.45 10.96
N LYS A 300 -34.28 -25.35 11.26
CA LYS A 300 -33.94 -24.00 10.78
C LYS A 300 -32.73 -23.45 11.56
N ALA A 301 -32.64 -23.74 12.85
CA ALA A 301 -31.48 -23.39 13.67
C ALA A 301 -30.20 -24.12 13.22
N THR A 302 -30.27 -25.43 12.96
CA THR A 302 -29.14 -26.19 12.40
C THR A 302 -28.72 -25.68 11.03
N LYS A 303 -29.68 -25.35 10.14
CA LYS A 303 -29.37 -24.77 8.83
C LYS A 303 -28.64 -23.43 8.96
N SER A 304 -29.07 -22.58 9.90
CA SER A 304 -28.43 -21.30 10.19
C SER A 304 -26.99 -21.50 10.67
N ALA A 305 -26.76 -22.43 11.61
CA ALA A 305 -25.43 -22.74 12.11
C ALA A 305 -24.47 -23.21 11.00
N VAL A 306 -24.96 -24.08 10.10
CA VAL A 306 -24.16 -24.55 8.94
C VAL A 306 -23.87 -23.44 7.95
N ALA A 307 -24.83 -22.54 7.69
CA ALA A 307 -24.63 -21.39 6.81
C ALA A 307 -23.58 -20.43 7.38
N THR A 308 -23.67 -20.10 8.67
CA THR A 308 -22.68 -19.29 9.38
C THR A 308 -21.30 -19.95 9.38
N ALA A 309 -21.24 -21.26 9.64
CA ALA A 309 -19.99 -22.02 9.55
C ALA A 309 -19.38 -21.90 8.15
N GLY A 310 -20.18 -22.09 7.10
CA GLY A 310 -19.73 -21.98 5.72
C GLY A 310 -19.19 -20.61 5.32
N ALA A 311 -19.77 -19.53 5.87
CA ALA A 311 -19.32 -18.17 5.63
C ALA A 311 -17.99 -17.84 6.32
N ILE A 312 -17.71 -18.47 7.47
CA ILE A 312 -16.46 -18.24 8.22
C ILE A 312 -15.36 -19.18 7.74
N ARG A 313 -15.64 -20.50 7.77
CA ARG A 313 -14.70 -21.60 7.53
C ARG A 313 -15.45 -22.86 7.06
N PRO A 314 -15.39 -23.20 5.75
CA PRO A 314 -16.14 -24.30 5.17
C PRO A 314 -15.91 -25.67 5.85
N ASP A 315 -14.73 -25.89 6.42
CA ASP A 315 -14.33 -27.12 7.10
C ASP A 315 -15.04 -27.37 8.45
N LEU A 316 -15.74 -26.36 8.98
CA LEU A 316 -16.51 -26.44 10.23
C LEU A 316 -17.98 -26.82 10.03
N LYS A 317 -18.47 -26.92 8.79
CA LYS A 317 -19.88 -27.19 8.48
C LYS A 317 -20.42 -28.44 9.15
N ASP A 318 -19.69 -29.55 9.08
CA ASP A 318 -20.15 -30.83 9.65
C ASP A 318 -20.11 -30.84 11.17
N ALA A 319 -19.06 -30.23 11.76
CA ALA A 319 -18.97 -30.04 13.20
C ALA A 319 -20.11 -29.16 13.74
N ALA A 320 -20.45 -28.09 13.02
CA ALA A 320 -21.55 -27.19 13.37
C ALA A 320 -22.91 -27.90 13.29
N ARG A 321 -23.11 -28.71 12.24
CA ARG A 321 -24.32 -29.52 12.08
C ARG A 321 -24.48 -30.51 13.24
N ALA A 322 -23.40 -31.22 13.60
CA ALA A 322 -23.40 -32.21 14.67
C ALA A 322 -23.74 -31.56 16.03
N LYS A 323 -23.03 -30.49 16.40
CA LYS A 323 -23.27 -29.80 17.68
C LYS A 323 -24.65 -29.16 17.77
N ALA A 324 -25.09 -28.45 16.73
CA ALA A 324 -26.41 -27.82 16.71
C ALA A 324 -27.54 -28.86 16.81
N SER A 325 -27.40 -30.01 16.14
CA SER A 325 -28.40 -31.08 16.19
C SER A 325 -28.46 -31.76 17.56
N ALA A 326 -27.30 -32.02 18.19
CA ALA A 326 -27.24 -32.57 19.54
C ALA A 326 -27.86 -31.62 20.58
N LEU A 327 -27.55 -30.32 20.49
CA LEU A 327 -28.14 -29.31 21.37
C LEU A 327 -29.65 -29.16 21.15
N ALA A 328 -30.11 -29.14 19.90
CA ALA A 328 -31.54 -29.11 19.59
C ALA A 328 -32.28 -30.33 20.14
N TRP A 329 -31.68 -31.52 20.06
CA TRP A 329 -32.24 -32.73 20.64
C TRP A 329 -32.30 -32.65 22.16
N SER A 330 -31.23 -32.16 22.81
CA SER A 330 -31.19 -31.98 24.27
C SER A 330 -32.26 -31.01 24.78
N LEU A 331 -32.51 -29.90 24.06
CA LEU A 331 -33.57 -28.95 24.39
C LEU A 331 -34.96 -29.57 24.25
N ARG A 332 -35.17 -30.44 23.25
CA ARG A 332 -36.44 -31.15 23.07
C ARG A 332 -36.69 -32.13 24.23
N VAL A 333 -35.66 -32.87 24.65
CA VAL A 333 -35.75 -33.80 25.78
C VAL A 333 -36.04 -33.05 27.08
N LYS A 334 -35.35 -31.93 27.35
CA LYS A 334 -35.63 -31.09 28.53
C LYS A 334 -37.07 -30.57 28.55
N LYS A 335 -37.59 -30.09 27.42
CA LYS A 335 -39.00 -29.63 27.31
C LYS A 335 -39.99 -30.78 27.53
N ALA A 336 -39.69 -31.98 27.04
CA ALA A 336 -40.53 -33.15 27.27
C ALA A 336 -40.53 -33.56 28.75
N ALA A 337 -39.36 -33.60 29.40
CA ALA A 337 -39.24 -33.92 30.82
C ALA A 337 -39.98 -32.92 31.72
N ALA A 338 -39.88 -31.62 31.45
CA ALA A 338 -40.58 -30.57 32.19
C ALA A 338 -42.11 -30.65 32.09
N LYS A 339 -42.63 -31.23 30.98
CA LYS A 339 -44.07 -31.42 30.76
C LYS A 339 -44.62 -32.67 31.49
N THR A 340 -43.75 -33.63 31.82
CA THR A 340 -44.14 -34.84 32.56
C THR A 340 -44.06 -34.63 34.08
N SER A 341 -43.33 -33.63 34.55
CA SER A 341 -43.17 -33.28 35.97
C SER A 341 -44.12 -32.18 36.47
N ALA A 342 -45.06 -31.72 35.64
CA ALA A 342 -46.08 -30.71 35.94
C ALA A 342 -47.47 -31.32 35.79
#